data_AF-A0A935GKW9-F1
#
_entry.id   AF-A0A935GKW9-F1
#
_cell.length_a   1.000
_cell.length_b   1.000
_cell.length_c   1.000
_cell.angle_alpha   90.00
_cell.angle_beta   90.00
_cell.angle_gamma   90.00
#
_symmetry.space_group_name_H-M   'P 1'
#
loop_
_entity.id
_entity.type
_entity.pdbx_description
1 polymer ?
#
loop_
_entity_poly.entity_id
_entity_poly.type
_entity_poly.pdbx_seq_one_letter_code
_entity_poly.pdbx_strand_id
1 'polypeptide(L)'
;MRTILMMASVALAAAGMASASAQEGFDACDVFTQAEAQKALGGAAEAEPVNPKARKPKVIPTCTWWGTKEGKAVSAAVTFRFGRTEAELQRAFEDEKLKFQTKPMLIGDGMAFWSAKQGVLQLLKGRTWIVVAVGGAKPSERDAEASKKLAEVLEKKL
;
A
#
# COMPACT_ATOMS: atom_id res chain seq x y z
N MET A 1 14.60 -20.87 60.74
CA MET A 1 15.62 -20.49 59.74
C MET A 1 15.39 -21.33 58.50
N ARG A 2 15.30 -20.70 57.32
CA ARG A 2 15.68 -21.18 55.97
C ARG A 2 15.31 -22.64 55.61
N THR A 3 14.51 -22.95 54.59
CA THR A 3 14.61 -22.49 53.19
C THR A 3 13.36 -23.00 52.46
N ILE A 4 12.66 -22.14 51.74
CA ILE A 4 11.51 -22.51 50.91
C ILE A 4 11.75 -22.03 49.48
N LEU A 5 11.35 -22.89 48.54
CA LEU A 5 11.17 -22.71 47.10
C LEU A 5 12.42 -22.79 46.19
N MET A 6 12.69 -24.01 45.72
CA MET A 6 13.01 -24.24 44.31
C MET A 6 11.74 -24.01 43.48
N MET A 7 11.81 -23.15 42.46
CA MET A 7 11.08 -23.36 41.20
C MET A 7 11.89 -22.75 40.06
N ALA A 8 12.60 -23.62 39.34
CA ALA A 8 13.05 -23.36 37.98
C ALA A 8 11.86 -23.63 37.05
N SER A 9 11.41 -22.64 36.30
CA SER A 9 10.50 -22.84 35.17
C SER A 9 11.22 -22.44 33.90
N VAL A 10 11.64 -23.47 33.16
CA VAL A 10 12.20 -23.38 31.81
C VAL A 10 11.07 -23.08 30.84
N ALA A 11 11.36 -22.19 29.90
CA ALA A 11 10.49 -21.71 28.84
C ALA A 11 9.89 -22.83 27.98
N LEU A 12 8.63 -22.63 27.55
CA LEU A 12 8.15 -23.14 26.28
C LEU A 12 7.58 -21.96 25.48
N ALA A 13 8.44 -21.38 24.64
CA ALA A 13 8.02 -20.53 23.54
C ALA A 13 7.34 -21.42 22.50
N ALA A 14 6.02 -21.60 22.63
CA ALA A 14 5.22 -22.09 21.53
C ALA A 14 5.06 -20.94 20.54
N ALA A 15 5.94 -20.94 19.54
CA ALA A 15 5.78 -20.20 18.31
C ALA A 15 4.44 -20.59 17.68
N GLY A 16 3.39 -19.85 18.03
CA GLY A 16 2.16 -19.83 17.28
C GLY A 16 2.48 -19.25 15.91
N MET A 17 2.72 -20.14 14.96
CA MET A 17 2.59 -19.88 13.53
C MET A 17 1.18 -19.35 13.29
N ALA A 18 0.97 -18.05 13.46
CA ALA A 18 -0.20 -17.37 12.97
C ALA A 18 -0.10 -17.37 11.45
N SER A 19 -0.72 -18.40 10.89
CA SER A 19 -0.95 -18.70 9.50
C SER A 19 -0.77 -17.53 8.54
N ALA A 20 0.09 -17.77 7.55
CA ALA A 20 0.20 -17.05 6.30
C ALA A 20 -1.05 -17.23 5.41
N SER A 21 -2.25 -17.07 5.99
CA SER A 21 -3.54 -17.30 5.32
C SER A 21 -4.20 -16.02 4.79
N ALA A 22 -3.47 -14.91 4.70
CA ALA A 22 -3.98 -13.67 4.09
C ALA A 22 -3.50 -13.44 2.64
N GLN A 23 -2.72 -14.37 2.08
CA GLN A 23 -2.06 -14.20 0.77
C GLN A 23 -2.75 -14.92 -0.40
N GLU A 24 -3.76 -15.76 -0.14
CA GLU A 24 -4.51 -16.44 -1.20
C GLU A 24 -5.81 -15.69 -1.49
N GLY A 25 -5.77 -14.78 -2.46
CA GLY A 25 -6.97 -14.11 -2.99
C GLY A 25 -6.92 -12.58 -3.09
N PHE A 26 -5.77 -11.94 -2.81
CA PHE A 26 -5.69 -10.48 -2.92
C PHE A 26 -5.33 -10.04 -4.35
N ASP A 27 -6.26 -9.38 -5.04
CA ASP A 27 -6.04 -8.71 -6.32
C ASP A 27 -6.22 -7.19 -6.13
N ALA A 28 -5.16 -6.43 -6.40
CA ALA A 28 -5.20 -4.98 -6.31
C ALA A 28 -6.27 -4.34 -7.19
N CYS A 29 -6.61 -4.95 -8.34
CA CYS A 29 -7.64 -4.45 -9.24
C CYS A 29 -9.08 -4.77 -8.78
N ASP A 30 -9.25 -5.77 -7.92
CA ASP A 30 -10.54 -6.03 -7.24
C ASP A 30 -10.78 -5.01 -6.13
N VAL A 31 -9.71 -4.61 -5.41
CA VAL A 31 -9.78 -3.60 -4.36
C VAL A 31 -9.88 -2.19 -4.95
N PHE A 32 -9.11 -1.90 -6.00
CA PHE A 32 -9.09 -0.63 -6.72
C PHE A 32 -9.72 -0.78 -8.11
N THR A 33 -11.04 -0.59 -8.14
CA THR A 33 -11.87 -0.84 -9.32
C THR A 33 -11.75 0.27 -10.37
N GLN A 34 -12.14 -0.04 -11.62
CA GLN A 34 -12.21 0.93 -12.71
C GLN A 34 -13.08 2.15 -12.36
N ALA A 35 -14.21 1.95 -11.67
CA ALA A 35 -15.11 3.05 -11.29
C ALA A 35 -14.44 4.03 -10.32
N GLU A 36 -13.61 3.52 -9.41
CA GLU A 36 -12.83 4.35 -8.49
C GLU A 36 -11.70 5.06 -9.20
N ALA A 37 -11.07 4.40 -10.18
CA ALA A 37 -10.08 5.03 -11.03
C ALA A 37 -10.70 6.16 -11.87
N GLN A 38 -11.89 5.96 -12.44
CA GLN A 38 -12.63 7.01 -13.16
C GLN A 38 -12.92 8.21 -12.26
N LYS A 39 -13.35 7.95 -11.02
CA LYS A 39 -13.59 9.01 -10.03
C LYS A 39 -12.31 9.74 -9.63
N ALA A 40 -11.21 9.01 -9.43
CA ALA A 40 -9.91 9.59 -9.08
C ALA A 40 -9.30 10.41 -10.22
N LEU A 41 -9.47 9.96 -11.47
CA LEU A 41 -8.99 10.65 -12.67
C LEU A 41 -9.92 11.78 -13.13
N GLY A 42 -11.19 11.77 -12.73
CA GLY A 42 -12.20 12.73 -13.17
C GLY A 42 -12.55 12.56 -14.65
N GLY A 43 -12.49 11.33 -15.17
CA GLY A 43 -12.68 11.03 -16.59
C GLY A 43 -12.64 9.52 -16.87
N ALA A 44 -12.62 9.14 -18.15
CA ALA A 44 -12.51 7.73 -18.54
C ALA A 44 -11.20 7.13 -18.03
N ALA A 45 -11.28 5.92 -17.47
CA ALA A 45 -10.15 5.14 -17.01
C ALA A 45 -10.19 3.79 -17.73
N GLU A 46 -9.11 3.46 -18.43
CA GLU A 46 -8.92 2.22 -19.15
C GLU A 46 -7.92 1.34 -18.41
N ALA A 47 -8.20 0.03 -18.34
CA ALA A 47 -7.28 -0.92 -17.76
C ALA A 47 -5.99 -0.97 -18.60
N GLU A 48 -4.87 -1.29 -17.95
CA GLU A 48 -3.68 -1.67 -18.69
C GLU A 48 -3.99 -2.81 -19.68
N PRO A 49 -3.54 -2.75 -20.94
CA PRO A 49 -3.75 -3.83 -21.91
C PRO A 49 -3.11 -5.13 -21.41
N VAL A 50 -3.91 -6.00 -20.81
CA VAL A 50 -3.42 -7.29 -20.32
C VAL A 50 -3.13 -8.17 -21.52
N ASN A 51 -1.85 -8.53 -21.72
CA ASN A 51 -1.49 -9.53 -22.72
C ASN A 51 -2.16 -10.87 -22.35
N PRO A 52 -3.11 -11.38 -23.14
CA PRO A 52 -3.83 -12.62 -22.82
C PRO A 52 -2.94 -13.87 -22.82
N LYS A 53 -1.70 -13.76 -23.34
CA LYS A 53 -0.68 -14.82 -23.30
C LYS A 53 0.25 -14.72 -22.09
N ALA A 54 0.21 -13.62 -21.34
CA ALA A 54 0.96 -13.51 -20.09
C ALA A 54 0.21 -14.30 -19.01
N ARG A 55 0.91 -15.22 -18.34
CA ARG A 55 0.36 -15.87 -17.14
C ARG A 55 0.08 -14.78 -16.11
N LYS A 56 -1.20 -14.53 -15.83
CA LYS A 56 -1.60 -13.64 -14.74
C LYS A 56 -0.99 -14.19 -13.44
N PRO A 57 -0.22 -13.38 -12.69
CA PRO A 57 0.25 -13.79 -11.36
C PRO A 57 -0.93 -14.18 -10.47
N LYS A 58 -0.75 -15.15 -9.56
CA LYS A 58 -1.79 -15.57 -8.60
C LYS A 58 -2.24 -14.43 -7.67
N VAL A 59 -1.42 -13.39 -7.53
CA VAL A 59 -1.65 -12.19 -6.72
C VAL A 59 -1.18 -11.01 -7.56
N ILE A 60 -2.07 -10.06 -7.85
CA ILE A 60 -1.73 -8.81 -8.52
C ILE A 60 -1.50 -7.76 -7.43
N PRO A 61 -0.24 -7.41 -7.11
CA PRO A 61 0.03 -6.41 -6.07
C PRO A 61 -0.18 -4.99 -6.58
N THR A 62 -0.21 -4.77 -7.90
CA THR A 62 -0.28 -3.45 -8.51
C THR A 62 -1.39 -3.38 -9.53
N CYS A 63 -2.28 -2.39 -9.39
CA CYS A 63 -3.29 -2.08 -10.41
C CYS A 63 -3.07 -0.66 -10.92
N THR A 64 -3.04 -0.51 -12.24
CA THR A 64 -2.87 0.79 -12.91
C THR A 64 -3.99 0.98 -13.92
N TRP A 65 -4.59 2.16 -13.86
CA TRP A 65 -5.58 2.64 -14.83
C TRP A 65 -5.06 3.90 -15.50
N TRP A 66 -5.32 4.01 -16.80
CA TRP A 66 -4.87 5.11 -17.64
C TRP A 66 -6.06 5.92 -18.12
N GLY A 67 -5.89 7.22 -18.32
CA GLY A 67 -6.95 8.08 -18.82
C GLY A 67 -6.38 9.32 -19.48
N THR A 68 -7.28 10.12 -20.05
CA THR A 68 -6.94 11.45 -20.58
C THR A 68 -7.79 12.48 -19.86
N LYS A 69 -7.16 13.50 -19.30
CA LYS A 69 -7.82 14.65 -18.66
C LYS A 69 -7.30 15.92 -19.31
N GLU A 70 -8.19 16.74 -19.87
CA GLU A 70 -7.83 18.02 -20.52
C GLU A 70 -6.72 17.87 -21.60
N GLY A 71 -6.75 16.77 -22.36
CA GLY A 71 -5.76 16.47 -23.39
C GLY A 71 -4.41 15.96 -22.89
N LYS A 72 -4.25 15.73 -21.57
CA LYS A 72 -3.02 15.15 -20.97
C LYS A 72 -3.26 13.72 -20.51
N ALA A 73 -2.27 12.86 -20.73
CA ALA A 73 -2.27 11.50 -20.21
C ALA A 73 -2.14 11.52 -18.69
N VAL A 74 -3.12 10.90 -18.02
CA VAL A 74 -3.16 10.73 -16.56
C VAL A 74 -3.27 9.25 -16.21
N SER A 75 -2.88 8.90 -15.00
CA SER A 75 -2.98 7.54 -14.49
C SER A 75 -3.27 7.53 -13.00
N ALA A 76 -3.97 6.47 -12.58
CA ALA A 76 -4.18 6.16 -11.19
C ALA A 76 -3.63 4.75 -10.95
N ALA A 77 -2.65 4.63 -10.07
CA ALA A 77 -1.97 3.39 -9.75
C ALA A 77 -1.98 3.15 -8.25
N VAL A 78 -2.19 1.89 -7.87
CA VAL A 78 -2.14 1.45 -6.48
C VAL A 78 -1.27 0.21 -6.41
N THR A 79 -0.32 0.19 -5.48
CA THR A 79 0.50 -0.97 -5.17
C THR A 79 0.32 -1.37 -3.72
N PHE A 80 0.04 -2.63 -3.46
CA PHE A 80 -0.07 -3.21 -2.13
C PHE A 80 1.15 -4.07 -1.84
N ARG A 81 1.74 -3.88 -0.67
CA ARG A 81 2.82 -4.68 -0.10
C ARG A 81 2.32 -5.27 1.21
N PHE A 82 2.58 -6.55 1.41
CA PHE A 82 2.16 -7.26 2.62
C PHE A 82 3.38 -7.70 3.41
N GLY A 83 3.41 -7.34 4.69
CA GLY A 83 4.42 -7.83 5.63
C GLY A 83 4.03 -9.17 6.22
N ARG A 84 5.02 -9.99 6.61
CA ARG A 84 4.75 -11.21 7.38
C ARG A 84 4.18 -10.86 8.77
N THR A 85 4.73 -9.80 9.36
CA THR A 85 4.27 -9.20 10.61
C THR A 85 4.08 -7.70 10.43
N GLU A 86 3.23 -7.10 11.27
CA GLU A 86 3.01 -5.65 11.28
C GLU A 86 4.29 -4.91 11.65
N ALA A 87 5.03 -5.39 12.66
CA ALA A 87 6.27 -4.77 13.09
C ALA A 87 7.36 -4.76 12.00
N GLU A 88 7.47 -5.83 11.19
CA GLU A 88 8.40 -5.87 10.06
C GLU A 88 8.03 -4.84 8.99
N LEU A 89 6.74 -4.75 8.65
CA LEU A 89 6.27 -3.81 7.63
C LEU A 89 6.38 -2.37 8.09
N GLN A 90 6.08 -2.10 9.36
CA GLN A 90 6.20 -0.78 9.96
C GLN A 90 7.66 -0.30 9.94
N ARG A 91 8.63 -1.18 10.27
CA ARG A 91 10.05 -0.85 10.14
C ARG A 91 10.43 -0.52 8.70
N ALA A 92 10.02 -1.35 7.74
CA ALA A 92 10.29 -1.08 6.32
C ALA A 92 9.66 0.23 5.83
N PHE A 93 8.46 0.57 6.33
CA PHE A 93 7.76 1.82 6.04
C PHE A 93 8.50 3.04 6.59
N GLU A 94 8.95 2.99 7.86
CA GLU A 94 9.72 4.07 8.47
C GLU A 94 11.11 4.22 7.81
N ASP A 95 11.79 3.12 7.45
CA ASP A 95 13.04 3.17 6.70
C ASP A 95 12.85 3.84 5.33
N GLU A 96 11.74 3.54 4.65
CA GLU A 96 11.41 4.16 3.36
C GLU A 96 11.09 5.64 3.51
N LYS A 97 10.35 6.02 4.56
CA LYS A 97 10.06 7.42 4.92
C LYS A 97 11.35 8.23 5.17
N LEU A 98 12.35 7.62 5.82
CA LEU A 98 13.66 8.24 6.05
C LEU A 98 14.45 8.48 4.75
N LYS A 99 14.27 7.67 3.69
CA LYS A 99 14.94 7.89 2.40
C LYS A 99 14.48 9.17 1.69
N PHE A 100 13.32 9.71 2.05
CA PHE A 100 12.76 10.93 1.44
C PHE A 100 12.99 12.19 2.30
N GLN A 101 14.12 12.23 3.00
CA GLN A 101 14.68 13.21 3.95
C GLN A 101 14.45 14.73 3.69
N THR A 102 13.93 15.16 2.55
CA THR A 102 13.63 16.57 2.24
C THR A 102 12.27 17.04 2.76
N LYS A 103 11.81 16.49 3.91
CA LYS A 103 10.48 16.65 4.54
C LYS A 103 9.38 15.79 3.89
N PRO A 104 9.24 14.51 4.29
CA PRO A 104 8.01 13.78 4.00
C PRO A 104 6.84 14.60 4.53
N MET A 105 5.89 14.93 3.64
CA MET A 105 4.66 15.58 4.07
C MET A 105 3.81 14.49 4.71
N LEU A 106 3.77 14.49 6.04
CA LEU A 106 2.93 13.58 6.80
C LEU A 106 1.48 13.89 6.49
N ILE A 107 0.71 12.86 6.22
CA ILE A 107 -0.72 12.95 5.95
C ILE A 107 -1.42 12.07 6.99
N GLY A 108 -2.30 12.67 7.79
CA GLY A 108 -3.00 11.94 8.86
C GLY A 108 -2.17 11.80 10.15
N ASP A 109 -2.30 10.66 10.83
CA ASP A 109 -1.76 10.35 12.16
C ASP A 109 -0.30 9.85 12.17
N GLY A 110 0.37 9.90 11.01
CA GLY A 110 1.76 9.46 10.85
C GLY A 110 1.91 8.10 10.15
N MET A 111 0.81 7.38 9.94
CA MET A 111 0.77 6.14 9.15
C MET A 111 0.67 6.40 7.64
N ALA A 112 0.64 7.65 7.19
CA ALA A 112 0.79 8.00 5.78
C ALA A 112 1.78 9.15 5.56
N PHE A 113 2.53 9.09 4.45
CA PHE A 113 3.40 10.17 4.02
C PHE A 113 3.43 10.31 2.51
N TRP A 114 3.55 11.55 2.04
CA TRP A 114 3.76 11.87 0.64
C TRP A 114 5.25 11.91 0.30
N SER A 115 5.63 11.18 -0.75
CA SER A 115 6.95 11.25 -1.36
C SER A 115 6.91 12.16 -2.58
N ALA A 116 7.30 13.42 -2.42
CA ALA A 116 7.37 14.38 -3.53
C ALA A 116 8.36 13.94 -4.63
N LYS A 117 9.40 13.18 -4.25
CA LYS A 117 10.38 12.63 -5.19
C LYS A 117 9.77 11.61 -6.15
N GLN A 118 8.83 10.79 -5.66
CA GLN A 118 8.18 9.75 -6.46
C GLN A 118 6.80 10.17 -6.96
N GLY A 119 6.20 11.22 -6.39
CA GLY A 119 4.83 11.62 -6.68
C GLY A 119 3.82 10.59 -6.20
N VAL A 120 4.08 9.97 -5.04
CA VAL A 120 3.24 8.90 -4.49
C VAL A 120 2.92 9.14 -3.02
N LEU A 121 1.73 8.75 -2.63
CA LEU A 121 1.32 8.64 -1.25
C LEU A 121 1.61 7.23 -0.75
N GLN A 122 2.24 7.12 0.39
CA GLN A 122 2.50 5.85 1.07
C GLN A 122 1.63 5.79 2.31
N LEU A 123 0.86 4.72 2.50
CA LEU A 123 -0.04 4.49 3.63
C LEU A 123 0.24 3.10 4.21
N LEU A 124 0.43 3.02 5.52
CA LEU A 124 0.56 1.79 6.27
C LEU A 124 -0.74 1.54 7.05
N LYS A 125 -1.30 0.34 6.92
CA LYS A 125 -2.45 -0.13 7.69
C LYS A 125 -2.22 -1.57 8.13
N GLY A 126 -1.91 -1.76 9.42
CA GLY A 126 -1.59 -3.07 9.98
C GLY A 126 -0.48 -3.78 9.20
N ARG A 127 -0.79 -4.92 8.57
CA ARG A 127 0.16 -5.68 7.74
C ARG A 127 0.13 -5.33 6.25
N THR A 128 -0.49 -4.22 5.89
CA THR A 128 -0.64 -3.78 4.50
C THR A 128 -0.02 -2.40 4.32
N TRP A 129 0.82 -2.27 3.31
CA TRP A 129 1.43 -1.02 2.90
C TRP A 129 0.98 -0.70 1.48
N ILE A 130 0.25 0.39 1.34
CA ILE A 130 -0.31 0.88 0.10
C ILE A 130 0.56 2.02 -0.43
N VAL A 131 0.87 1.99 -1.72
CA VAL A 131 1.48 3.08 -2.47
C VAL A 131 0.48 3.53 -3.53
N VAL A 132 0.07 4.79 -3.45
CA VAL A 132 -0.97 5.37 -4.32
C VAL A 132 -0.38 6.50 -5.14
N ALA A 133 -0.62 6.49 -6.45
CA ALA A 133 -0.19 7.52 -7.38
C ALA A 133 -1.35 7.94 -8.27
N VAL A 134 -1.77 9.19 -8.21
CA VAL A 134 -2.84 9.74 -9.07
C VAL A 134 -2.32 10.99 -9.78
N GLY A 135 -2.59 11.14 -11.07
CA GLY A 135 -2.23 12.34 -11.85
C GLY A 135 -1.43 12.02 -13.11
N GLY A 136 -0.63 12.97 -13.60
CA GLY A 136 0.18 12.80 -14.80
C GLY A 136 1.26 11.72 -14.66
N ALA A 137 1.86 11.29 -15.77
CA ALA A 137 2.79 10.16 -15.76
C ALA A 137 4.05 10.42 -14.90
N LYS A 138 4.53 11.67 -14.86
CA LYS A 138 5.76 12.04 -14.14
C LYS A 138 5.47 12.35 -12.67
N PRO A 139 6.41 12.08 -11.73
CA PRO A 139 6.27 12.44 -10.33
C PRO A 139 5.81 13.87 -10.06
N SER A 140 6.33 14.84 -10.83
CA SER A 140 5.98 16.27 -10.71
C SER A 140 4.56 16.63 -11.16
N GLU A 141 3.91 15.73 -11.90
CA GLU A 141 2.55 15.90 -12.42
C GLU A 141 1.53 15.10 -11.59
N ARG A 142 1.98 14.45 -10.52
CA ARG A 142 1.15 13.68 -9.59
C ARG A 142 0.49 14.61 -8.58
N ASP A 143 -0.75 14.30 -8.27
CA ASP A 143 -1.60 15.07 -7.38
C ASP A 143 -1.64 14.39 -6.00
N ALA A 144 -1.06 15.08 -5.01
CA ALA A 144 -1.00 14.60 -3.63
C ALA A 144 -2.39 14.54 -2.98
N GLU A 145 -3.28 15.48 -3.27
CA GLU A 145 -4.62 15.52 -2.70
C GLU A 145 -5.52 14.44 -3.31
N ALA A 146 -5.43 14.23 -4.63
CA ALA A 146 -6.15 13.15 -5.30
C ALA A 146 -5.65 11.77 -4.80
N SER A 147 -4.34 11.61 -4.61
CA SER A 147 -3.76 10.39 -4.05
C SER A 147 -4.21 10.16 -2.61
N LYS A 148 -4.30 11.22 -1.79
CA LYS A 148 -4.85 11.16 -0.43
C LYS A 148 -6.31 10.70 -0.40
N LYS A 149 -7.18 11.32 -1.21
CA LYS A 149 -8.60 10.94 -1.28
C LYS A 149 -8.77 9.49 -1.71
N LEU A 150 -7.96 9.02 -2.66
CA LEU A 150 -8.00 7.62 -3.08
C LEU A 150 -7.53 6.69 -1.96
N ALA A 151 -6.44 7.03 -1.25
CA ALA A 151 -5.96 6.23 -0.13
C ALA A 151 -6.99 6.12 1.01
N GLU A 152 -7.70 7.20 1.36
CA GLU A 152 -8.77 7.18 2.38
C GLU A 152 -9.94 6.26 1.99
N VAL A 153 -10.23 6.12 0.70
CA VAL A 153 -11.25 5.18 0.19
C VAL A 153 -10.75 3.74 0.30
N LEU A 154 -9.51 3.49 -0.13
CA LEU A 154 -8.90 2.16 -0.09
C LEU A 154 -8.68 1.69 1.35
N GLU A 155 -8.35 2.60 2.26
CA GLU A 155 -8.19 2.30 3.67
C GLU A 155 -9.46 1.68 4.25
N LYS A 156 -10.65 2.13 3.85
CA LYS A 156 -11.93 1.57 4.35
C LYS A 156 -12.23 0.15 3.85
N LYS A 157 -11.50 -0.32 2.83
CA LYS A 157 -11.67 -1.64 2.21
C LYS A 157 -10.70 -2.70 2.74
N LEU A 158 -9.63 -2.27 3.41
CA LEU A 158 -8.62 -3.11 4.03
C LEU A 158 -8.93 -3.37 5.50
#